data_AF-C0D4L1-F1
#
_entry.id   AF-C0D4L1-F1
#
_cell.length_a   1.000
_cell.length_b   1.000
_cell.length_c   1.000
_cell.angle_alpha   90.00
_cell.angle_beta   90.00
_cell.angle_gamma   90.00
#
_symmetry.space_group_name_H-M   'P 1'
#
loop_
_entity.id
_entity.type
_entity.pdbx_description
1 polymer ?
#
loop_
_entity_poly.entity_id
_entity_poly.type
_entity_poly.pdbx_seq_one_letter_code
_entity_poly.pdbx_strand_id
1 'polypeptide(L)'
;MKCGRIDMRVDKIFRFIPSSKIYLKEGKEYLYDPYRDKFVIATPEEKVRQKVLKYFRWRFGVPKRHFNVEVHMSKFGYTDNKERADILITRQIGSEDRILAVIECKAEYVPIDDSVVSQVLRYAKYLNSEYAFAINGIDLQCYNYSAKKKGYIAYNQLKTYRKMIQSFENALGQAKVKNTRATMNELNNLYYLRKNYDTYIGSMTPDEDVVIIANITDCLYDMSKKIKPQVFEYFTLLDDCGIRRKEFGNPGGIYNSKYRVLSIVDDCGRKCEVGFSIDHIYDEKTALNVAINQHHALQYVLDDKSILINGFEYTFVHSGKIAVGRGGSGKVSELKELIKNRYPNLIINTTIMLGTLVGNDRLYMDSKDFVSFLERIITYSLIRDEYRNLKSSESRKAVINTQN
;
A
#
# COMPACT_ATOMS: atom_id res chain seq x y z
N MET A 1 36.84 -6.89 16.94
CA MET A 1 37.67 -6.25 15.89
C MET A 1 37.05 -4.90 15.58
N LYS A 2 37.80 -3.79 15.74
CA LYS A 2 37.34 -2.48 15.25
C LYS A 2 37.31 -2.53 13.73
N CYS A 3 36.13 -2.44 13.14
CA CYS A 3 36.00 -2.18 11.71
C CYS A 3 36.64 -0.80 11.46
N GLY A 4 37.56 -0.68 10.51
CA GLY A 4 38.17 0.63 10.19
C GLY A 4 37.09 1.66 9.85
N ARG A 5 37.39 2.95 9.99
CA ARG A 5 36.48 4.06 9.72
C ARG A 5 37.08 4.95 8.62
N ILE A 6 36.26 5.37 7.66
CA ILE A 6 36.68 6.29 6.59
C ILE A 6 35.58 7.34 6.42
N ASP A 7 35.82 8.55 6.95
CA ASP A 7 34.87 9.66 6.84
C ASP A 7 34.91 10.27 5.44
N MET A 8 33.82 10.10 4.68
CA MET A 8 33.61 10.80 3.41
C MET A 8 32.72 12.03 3.61
N ARG A 9 33.19 13.18 3.14
CA ARG A 9 32.42 14.43 3.18
C ARG A 9 31.51 14.57 1.96
N VAL A 10 30.22 14.81 2.21
CA VAL A 10 29.17 14.92 1.19
C VAL A 10 28.41 16.25 1.25
N ASP A 11 28.72 17.13 2.21
CA ASP A 11 28.03 18.40 2.45
C ASP A 11 27.91 19.26 1.18
N LYS A 12 28.99 19.34 0.37
CA LYS A 12 28.97 20.11 -0.87
C LYS A 12 27.90 19.62 -1.84
N ILE A 13 27.72 18.30 -1.97
CA ILE A 13 26.71 17.72 -2.87
C ILE A 13 25.31 17.87 -2.25
N PHE A 14 25.18 17.63 -0.95
CA PHE A 14 23.90 17.68 -0.23
C PHE A 14 23.26 19.07 -0.23
N ARG A 15 24.07 20.14 -0.31
CA ARG A 15 23.58 21.52 -0.48
C ARG A 15 22.83 21.74 -1.79
N PHE A 16 23.18 21.02 -2.86
CA PHE A 16 22.54 21.14 -4.17
C PHE A 16 21.34 20.20 -4.35
N ILE A 17 21.08 19.30 -3.39
CA ILE A 17 19.90 18.43 -3.44
C ILE A 17 18.68 19.25 -2.99
N PRO A 18 17.64 19.42 -3.83
CA PRO A 18 16.47 20.20 -3.48
C PRO A 18 15.78 19.62 -2.25
N SER A 19 15.50 20.48 -1.27
CA SER A 19 14.69 20.13 -0.11
C SER A 19 13.26 19.80 -0.51
N SER A 20 12.59 18.96 0.28
CA SER A 20 11.15 18.71 0.10
C SER A 20 10.35 19.95 0.51
N LYS A 21 9.20 20.18 -0.14
CA LYS A 21 8.25 21.24 0.23
C LYS A 21 7.72 20.97 1.64
N ILE A 22 7.65 22.02 2.45
CA ILE A 22 7.14 21.97 3.83
C ILE A 22 5.69 22.47 3.86
N TYR A 23 4.88 21.79 4.66
CA TYR A 23 3.47 22.05 4.89
C TYR A 23 3.26 22.24 6.39
N LEU A 24 2.52 23.27 6.79
CA LEU A 24 2.22 23.55 8.19
C LEU A 24 0.79 23.08 8.51
N LYS A 25 0.66 22.20 9.51
CA LYS A 25 -0.64 21.76 10.05
C LYS A 25 -0.52 21.72 11.57
N GLU A 26 -1.41 22.42 12.28
CA GLU A 26 -1.48 22.42 13.75
C GLU A 26 -0.13 22.72 14.44
N GLY A 27 0.61 23.69 13.91
CA GLY A 27 1.91 24.10 14.48
C GLY A 27 3.06 23.12 14.25
N LYS A 28 2.85 22.04 13.49
CA LYS A 28 3.91 21.08 13.10
C LYS A 28 4.23 21.19 11.62
N GLU A 29 5.51 21.03 11.29
CA GLU A 29 5.99 20.93 9.91
C GLU A 29 5.83 19.49 9.40
N TYR A 30 5.28 19.37 8.19
CA TYR A 30 5.15 18.12 7.46
C TYR A 30 5.81 18.23 6.09
N LEU A 31 6.28 17.10 5.57
CA LEU A 31 6.70 16.94 4.18
C LEU A 31 6.03 15.69 3.59
N TYR A 32 5.82 15.69 2.29
CA TYR A 32 5.32 14.51 1.59
C TYR A 32 6.49 13.56 1.27
N ASP A 33 6.40 12.31 1.72
CA ASP A 33 7.33 11.24 1.37
C ASP A 33 6.79 10.46 0.16
N PRO A 34 7.41 10.58 -1.03
CA PRO A 34 6.92 9.93 -2.25
C PRO A 34 7.22 8.42 -2.31
N TYR A 35 7.97 7.87 -1.36
CA TYR A 35 8.29 6.45 -1.24
C TYR A 35 7.33 5.73 -0.30
N ARG A 36 6.86 6.41 0.76
CA ARG A 36 5.79 5.94 1.66
C ARG A 36 4.39 6.39 1.26
N ASP A 37 4.29 7.32 0.30
CA ASP A 37 3.03 7.87 -0.22
C ASP A 37 2.17 8.55 0.86
N LYS A 38 2.81 9.27 1.80
CA LYS A 38 2.11 9.97 2.89
C LYS A 38 2.83 11.25 3.34
N PHE A 39 2.11 12.13 4.03
CA PHE A 39 2.71 13.24 4.77
C PHE A 39 3.32 12.73 6.08
N VAL A 40 4.55 13.15 6.36
CA VAL A 40 5.30 12.79 7.57
C VAL A 40 5.82 14.04 8.25
N ILE A 41 6.01 13.97 9.58
CA ILE A 41 6.60 15.08 10.34
C ILE A 41 8.00 15.37 9.80
N ALA A 42 8.25 16.63 9.43
CA ALA A 42 9.50 17.08 8.83
C ALA A 42 10.60 17.29 9.89
N THR A 43 10.94 16.23 10.63
CA THR A 43 12.05 16.26 11.58
C THR A 43 13.38 16.54 10.85
N PRO A 44 14.41 17.06 11.55
CA PRO A 44 15.73 17.26 10.94
C PRO A 44 16.30 15.99 10.30
N GLU A 45 16.11 14.84 10.94
CA GLU A 45 16.51 13.54 10.41
C GLU A 45 15.70 13.15 9.17
N GLU A 46 14.38 13.37 9.16
CA GLU A 46 13.53 13.08 8.00
C GLU A 46 13.88 13.96 6.79
N LYS A 47 14.22 15.23 7.01
CA LYS A 47 14.73 16.12 5.95
C LYS A 47 16.02 15.58 5.33
N VAL A 48 16.94 15.04 6.15
CA VAL A 48 18.16 14.36 5.67
C VAL A 48 17.79 13.08 4.92
N ARG A 49 16.94 12.21 5.48
CA ARG A 49 16.48 10.94 4.87
C ARG A 49 15.93 11.16 3.45
N GLN A 50 15.10 12.19 3.25
CA GLN A 50 14.57 12.54 1.93
C GLN A 50 15.66 13.00 0.94
N LYS A 51 16.68 13.73 1.41
CA LYS A 51 17.84 14.10 0.57
C LYS A 51 18.70 12.87 0.24
N VAL A 52 18.89 11.95 1.18
CA VAL A 52 19.61 10.68 0.97
C VAL A 52 18.94 9.84 -0.12
N LEU A 53 17.62 9.72 -0.09
CA LEU A 53 16.85 9.00 -1.13
C LEU A 53 17.07 9.60 -2.53
N LYS A 54 17.05 10.94 -2.64
CA LYS A 54 17.37 11.66 -3.89
C LYS A 54 18.83 11.44 -4.32
N TYR A 55 19.77 11.49 -3.36
CA TYR A 55 21.19 11.27 -3.61
C TYR A 55 21.45 9.88 -4.20
N PHE A 56 20.97 8.82 -3.55
CA PHE A 56 21.12 7.45 -4.03
C PHE A 56 20.41 7.22 -5.37
N ARG A 57 19.23 7.83 -5.57
CA ARG A 57 18.49 7.71 -6.83
C ARG A 57 19.24 8.37 -7.99
N TRP A 58 19.63 9.64 -7.86
CA TRP A 58 20.16 10.42 -8.97
C TRP A 58 21.66 10.20 -9.19
N ARG A 59 22.45 10.16 -8.12
CA ARG A 59 23.92 10.06 -8.24
C ARG A 59 24.40 8.63 -8.45
N PHE A 60 23.69 7.66 -7.87
CA PHE A 60 24.07 6.24 -7.90
C PHE A 60 23.10 5.36 -8.69
N GLY A 61 22.00 5.91 -9.20
CA GLY A 61 21.11 5.22 -10.13
C GLY A 61 20.26 4.14 -9.48
N VAL A 62 19.95 4.24 -8.18
CA VAL A 62 19.05 3.28 -7.51
C VAL A 62 17.60 3.53 -8.00
N PRO A 63 16.92 2.56 -8.62
CA PRO A 63 15.54 2.72 -9.05
C PRO A 63 14.58 2.94 -7.88
N LYS A 64 13.54 3.75 -8.07
CA LYS A 64 12.55 4.07 -7.02
C LYS A 64 11.96 2.81 -6.36
N ARG A 65 11.68 1.76 -7.14
CA ARG A 65 11.10 0.49 -6.66
C ARG A 65 11.97 -0.29 -5.69
N HIS A 66 13.28 -0.01 -5.64
CA HIS A 66 14.23 -0.72 -4.79
C HIS A 66 14.48 -0.04 -3.45
N PHE A 67 13.84 1.09 -3.18
CA PHE A 67 13.87 1.72 -1.86
C PHE A 67 12.72 1.25 -1.00
N ASN A 68 13.02 0.84 0.22
CA ASN A 68 12.05 0.62 1.29
C ASN A 68 12.43 1.53 2.45
N VAL A 69 11.49 2.32 2.96
CA VAL A 69 11.75 3.41 3.90
C VAL A 69 11.00 3.13 5.21
N GLU A 70 11.64 3.35 6.36
CA GLU A 70 11.11 3.06 7.70
C GLU A 70 10.67 1.60 7.88
N VAL A 71 11.54 0.65 7.55
CA VAL A 71 11.20 -0.77 7.55
C VAL A 71 11.41 -1.37 8.94
N HIS A 72 10.35 -1.89 9.54
CA HIS A 72 10.43 -2.67 10.77
C HIS A 72 11.32 -3.91 10.61
N MET A 73 12.29 -4.06 11.52
CA MET A 73 13.22 -5.20 11.50
C MET A 73 12.53 -6.54 11.83
N SER A 74 11.39 -6.50 12.54
CA SER A 74 10.57 -7.69 12.81
C SER A 74 10.08 -8.40 11.54
N LYS A 75 9.95 -7.69 10.41
CA LYS A 75 9.63 -8.30 9.10
C LYS A 75 10.66 -9.35 8.66
N PHE A 76 11.86 -9.27 9.20
CA PHE A 76 12.96 -10.20 8.93
C PHE A 76 13.20 -11.20 10.07
N GLY A 77 12.33 -11.22 11.09
CA GLY A 77 12.42 -12.10 12.26
C GLY A 77 13.15 -11.50 13.46
N TYR A 78 13.41 -10.19 13.45
CA TYR A 78 14.13 -9.51 14.53
C TYR A 78 13.23 -9.40 15.77
N THR A 79 13.77 -9.72 16.95
CA THR A 79 12.97 -9.88 18.18
C THR A 79 12.48 -8.56 18.78
N ASP A 80 13.17 -7.45 18.50
CA ASP A 80 12.72 -6.12 18.93
C ASP A 80 11.78 -5.48 17.89
N ASN A 81 10.50 -5.38 18.26
CA ASN A 81 9.45 -4.82 17.41
C ASN A 81 9.53 -3.29 17.25
N LYS A 82 10.40 -2.60 18.00
CA LYS A 82 10.56 -1.15 17.91
C LYS A 82 11.62 -0.73 16.89
N GLU A 83 12.59 -1.59 16.59
CA GLU A 83 13.70 -1.25 15.70
C GLU A 83 13.25 -1.16 14.22
N ARG A 84 13.69 -0.09 13.56
CA ARG A 84 13.44 0.21 12.15
C ARG A 84 14.76 0.48 11.45
N ALA A 85 14.88 0.00 10.22
CA ALA A 85 15.89 0.48 9.30
C ALA A 85 15.33 1.69 8.53
N ASP A 86 16.06 2.80 8.55
CA ASP A 86 15.63 4.04 7.88
C ASP A 86 15.40 3.84 6.39
N ILE A 87 16.39 3.23 5.70
CA ILE A 87 16.30 2.90 4.29
C ILE A 87 16.95 1.54 4.03
N LEU A 88 16.22 0.66 3.34
CA LEU A 88 16.75 -0.56 2.74
C LEU A 88 16.77 -0.41 1.22
N ILE A 89 17.89 -0.78 0.60
CA ILE A 89 18.01 -0.91 -0.86
C ILE A 89 17.96 -2.39 -1.22
N THR A 90 17.14 -2.72 -2.21
CA THR A 90 16.99 -4.10 -2.70
C THR A 90 17.64 -4.32 -4.06
N ARG A 91 17.89 -5.59 -4.37
CA ARG A 91 18.16 -6.08 -5.72
C ARG A 91 17.25 -7.25 -6.04
N GLN A 92 16.97 -7.44 -7.32
CA GLN A 92 16.25 -8.60 -7.79
C GLN A 92 17.23 -9.76 -8.05
N ILE A 93 17.00 -10.91 -7.41
CA ILE A 93 17.66 -12.18 -7.71
C ILE A 93 16.56 -13.17 -8.09
N GLY A 94 16.51 -13.56 -9.37
CA GLY A 94 15.40 -14.33 -9.91
C GLY A 94 14.08 -13.55 -9.80
N SER A 95 13.06 -14.16 -9.19
CA SER A 95 11.76 -13.54 -8.94
C SER A 95 11.66 -12.81 -7.60
N GLU A 96 12.76 -12.71 -6.83
CA GLU A 96 12.72 -12.22 -5.44
C GLU A 96 13.55 -10.95 -5.24
N ASP A 97 13.02 -10.01 -4.45
CA ASP A 97 13.80 -8.87 -3.96
C ASP A 97 14.57 -9.25 -2.70
N ARG A 98 15.88 -9.01 -2.72
CA ARG A 98 16.83 -9.30 -1.64
C ARG A 98 17.44 -8.01 -1.10
N ILE A 99 17.67 -7.93 0.21
CA ILE A 99 18.31 -6.77 0.84
C ILE A 99 19.77 -6.67 0.37
N LEU A 100 20.05 -5.65 -0.44
CA LEU A 100 21.39 -5.34 -0.93
C LEU A 100 22.15 -4.45 0.04
N ALA A 101 21.48 -3.42 0.58
CA ALA A 101 22.10 -2.46 1.48
C ALA A 101 21.15 -1.96 2.57
N VAL A 102 21.74 -1.55 3.70
CA VAL A 102 21.08 -0.82 4.79
C VAL A 102 21.68 0.58 4.87
N ILE A 103 20.86 1.60 5.04
CA ILE A 103 21.30 2.97 5.31
C ILE A 103 20.65 3.44 6.60
N GLU A 104 21.48 3.95 7.52
CA GLU A 104 21.07 4.68 8.71
C GLU A 104 21.27 6.19 8.47
N CYS A 105 20.23 6.98 8.72
CA CYS A 105 20.21 8.42 8.58
C CYS A 105 20.22 9.09 9.95
N LYS A 106 20.90 10.23 10.06
CA LYS A 106 20.83 11.11 11.23
C LYS A 106 20.61 12.56 10.81
N ALA A 107 20.15 13.39 11.75
CA ALA A 107 20.10 14.83 11.54
C ALA A 107 21.51 15.41 11.32
N GLU A 108 21.63 16.51 10.56
CA GLU A 108 22.93 17.13 10.21
C GLU A 108 23.81 17.45 11.44
N TYR A 109 23.19 17.83 12.57
CA TYR A 109 23.90 18.16 13.81
C TYR A 109 24.29 16.94 14.66
N VAL A 110 23.85 15.74 14.30
CA VAL A 110 24.16 14.49 15.02
C VAL A 110 25.37 13.83 14.34
N PRO A 111 26.50 13.63 15.05
CA PRO A 111 27.68 13.01 14.47
C PRO A 111 27.45 11.51 14.21
N ILE A 112 28.05 11.00 13.12
CA ILE A 112 28.09 9.55 12.86
C ILE A 112 29.20 8.95 13.73
N ASP A 113 28.89 8.55 14.95
CA ASP A 113 29.85 7.94 15.88
C ASP A 113 29.85 6.40 15.80
N ASP A 114 30.64 5.76 16.68
CA ASP A 114 30.74 4.30 16.74
C ASP A 114 29.41 3.62 17.10
N SER A 115 28.49 4.32 17.78
CA SER A 115 27.18 3.77 18.12
C SER A 115 26.28 3.67 16.88
N VAL A 116 26.27 4.71 16.04
CA VAL A 116 25.53 4.74 14.76
C VAL A 116 26.09 3.68 13.80
N VAL A 117 27.42 3.58 13.71
CA VAL A 117 28.08 2.55 12.91
C VAL A 117 27.73 1.14 13.43
N SER A 118 27.75 0.94 14.75
CA SER A 118 27.40 -0.35 15.34
C SER A 118 25.95 -0.74 15.06
N GLN A 119 25.02 0.22 15.06
CA GLN A 119 23.62 0.01 14.73
C GLN A 119 23.46 -0.45 13.26
N VAL A 120 24.01 0.30 12.30
CA VAL A 120 23.85 -0.06 10.89
C VAL A 120 24.53 -1.39 10.56
N LEU A 121 25.70 -1.68 11.15
CA LEU A 121 26.39 -2.95 10.95
C LEU A 121 25.65 -4.13 11.60
N ARG A 122 24.96 -3.91 12.72
CA ARG A 122 24.07 -4.91 13.34
C ARG A 122 22.93 -5.27 12.39
N TYR A 123 22.25 -4.28 11.81
CA TYR A 123 21.20 -4.51 10.83
C TYR A 123 21.72 -5.19 9.57
N ALA A 124 22.86 -4.72 9.03
CA ALA A 124 23.48 -5.30 7.86
C ALA A 124 23.86 -6.78 8.08
N LYS A 125 24.41 -7.12 9.25
CA LYS A 125 24.72 -8.51 9.63
C LYS A 125 23.45 -9.35 9.74
N TYR A 126 22.41 -8.83 10.39
CA TYR A 126 21.14 -9.55 10.55
C TYR A 126 20.46 -9.83 9.21
N LEU A 127 20.49 -8.86 8.29
CA LEU A 127 19.87 -8.96 6.98
C LEU A 127 20.76 -9.64 5.93
N ASN A 128 21.98 -10.05 6.31
CA ASN A 128 23.01 -10.54 5.41
C ASN A 128 23.23 -9.63 4.19
N SER A 129 23.18 -8.31 4.36
CA SER A 129 23.35 -7.37 3.24
C SER A 129 24.80 -7.39 2.71
N GLU A 130 25.02 -6.82 1.53
CA GLU A 130 26.37 -6.66 0.97
C GLU A 130 26.99 -5.33 1.40
N TYR A 131 26.14 -4.32 1.63
CA TYR A 131 26.54 -2.95 1.92
C TYR A 131 25.82 -2.40 3.15
N ALA A 132 26.47 -1.47 3.84
CA ALA A 132 25.90 -0.70 4.93
C ALA A 132 26.43 0.74 4.86
N PHE A 133 25.56 1.70 5.18
CA PHE A 133 25.88 3.13 5.10
C PHE A 133 25.33 3.88 6.31
N ALA A 134 26.10 4.82 6.86
CA ALA A 134 25.59 5.76 7.85
C ALA A 134 25.85 7.19 7.36
N ILE A 135 24.83 8.04 7.39
CA ILE A 135 24.88 9.36 6.76
C ILE A 135 24.06 10.41 7.53
N ASN A 136 24.62 11.61 7.72
CA ASN A 136 23.92 12.74 8.32
C ASN A 136 23.78 13.95 7.38
N GLY A 137 24.16 13.81 6.11
CA GLY A 137 24.16 14.89 5.12
C GLY A 137 25.45 15.71 5.08
N ILE A 138 26.37 15.50 6.02
CA ILE A 138 27.72 16.08 6.03
C ILE A 138 28.75 14.96 5.84
N ASP A 139 28.66 13.93 6.67
CA ASP A 139 29.53 12.77 6.68
C ASP A 139 28.79 11.52 6.19
N LEU A 140 29.53 10.66 5.53
CA LEU A 140 29.08 9.38 5.00
C LEU A 140 30.11 8.30 5.30
N GLN A 141 29.69 7.31 6.08
CA GLN A 141 30.44 6.09 6.34
C GLN A 141 29.95 4.97 5.44
N CYS A 142 30.88 4.25 4.82
CA CYS A 142 30.58 3.22 3.83
C CYS A 142 31.23 1.91 4.22
N TYR A 143 30.43 0.83 4.27
CA TYR A 143 30.91 -0.52 4.56
C TYR A 143 30.42 -1.51 3.51
N ASN A 144 31.27 -2.48 3.17
CA ASN A 144 30.87 -3.64 2.38
C ASN A 144 31.33 -4.93 3.05
N TYR A 145 30.58 -6.01 2.84
CA TYR A 145 30.98 -7.32 3.30
C TYR A 145 32.22 -7.80 2.52
N SER A 146 33.15 -8.45 3.23
CA SER A 146 34.33 -9.09 2.66
C SER A 146 34.29 -10.57 3.01
N ALA A 147 34.22 -11.44 1.99
CA ALA A 147 34.26 -12.88 2.19
C ALA A 147 35.56 -13.30 2.91
N LYS A 148 36.69 -12.72 2.48
CA LYS A 148 38.02 -12.99 3.03
C LYS A 148 38.13 -12.68 4.52
N LYS A 149 37.56 -11.55 4.97
CA LYS A 149 37.60 -11.13 6.39
C LYS A 149 36.39 -11.60 7.18
N LYS A 150 35.42 -12.27 6.54
CA LYS A 150 34.15 -12.72 7.13
C LYS A 150 33.43 -11.61 7.90
N GLY A 151 33.39 -10.41 7.33
CA GLY A 151 32.82 -9.24 8.00
C GLY A 151 32.83 -8.00 7.14
N TYR A 152 32.22 -6.95 7.68
CA TYR A 152 32.16 -5.64 7.03
C TYR A 152 33.49 -4.91 7.16
N ILE A 153 33.91 -4.26 6.08
CA ILE A 153 35.10 -3.40 6.02
C ILE A 153 34.70 -2.02 5.49
N ALA A 154 35.32 -0.97 6.02
CA ALA A 154 35.14 0.36 5.47
C ALA A 154 35.80 0.49 4.09
N TYR A 155 35.18 1.29 3.23
CA TYR A 155 35.70 1.63 1.90
C TYR A 155 35.44 3.09 1.57
N ASN A 156 36.25 3.67 0.70
CA ASN A 156 36.37 5.12 0.49
C ASN A 156 35.56 5.67 -0.70
N GLN A 157 34.68 4.86 -1.31
CA GLN A 157 33.93 5.31 -2.49
C GLN A 157 32.65 4.50 -2.73
N LEU A 158 31.48 5.15 -2.69
CA LEU A 158 30.24 4.49 -3.10
C LEU A 158 30.28 3.97 -4.53
N LYS A 159 29.78 2.74 -4.68
CA LYS A 159 29.54 2.12 -5.98
C LYS A 159 28.18 2.55 -6.51
N THR A 160 28.07 2.73 -7.83
CA THR A 160 26.77 2.86 -8.51
C THR A 160 25.91 1.61 -8.26
N TYR A 161 24.59 1.74 -8.30
CA TYR A 161 23.65 0.63 -8.15
C TYR A 161 23.99 -0.55 -9.06
N ARG A 162 24.27 -0.30 -10.36
CA ARG A 162 24.70 -1.31 -11.33
C ARG A 162 25.93 -2.12 -10.89
N LYS A 163 26.88 -1.49 -10.18
CA LYS A 163 28.07 -2.16 -9.62
C LYS A 163 27.74 -2.90 -8.32
N MET A 164 26.90 -2.31 -7.46
CA MET A 164 26.50 -2.94 -6.20
C MET A 164 25.75 -4.25 -6.43
N ILE A 165 24.82 -4.31 -7.39
CA ILE A 165 24.02 -5.52 -7.66
C ILE A 165 24.85 -6.72 -8.16
N GLN A 166 26.09 -6.49 -8.62
CA GLN A 166 27.01 -7.53 -9.06
C GLN A 166 27.82 -8.14 -7.90
N SER A 167 27.68 -7.62 -6.69
CA SER A 167 28.42 -8.07 -5.49
C SER A 167 27.78 -9.31 -4.86
N PHE A 168 28.54 -10.37 -4.66
CA PHE A 168 28.09 -11.60 -3.98
C PHE A 168 29.14 -12.06 -2.96
N GLU A 169 29.81 -11.11 -2.30
CA GLU A 169 30.84 -11.39 -1.29
C GLU A 169 30.24 -12.01 -0.03
N ASN A 170 28.98 -11.70 0.28
CA ASN A 170 28.26 -12.34 1.36
C ASN A 170 27.57 -13.61 0.85
N ALA A 171 28.20 -14.76 1.08
CA ALA A 171 27.68 -16.06 0.70
C ALA A 171 26.42 -16.46 1.51
N LEU A 172 26.13 -15.79 2.63
CA LEU A 172 24.87 -15.98 3.35
C LEU A 172 23.76 -15.36 2.51
N GLY A 173 22.76 -16.16 2.13
CA GLY A 173 21.62 -15.69 1.35
C GLY A 173 21.01 -14.44 1.98
N GLN A 174 21.08 -13.32 1.26
CA GLN A 174 20.50 -12.04 1.66
C GLN A 174 19.04 -12.20 2.08
N ALA A 175 18.65 -11.50 3.15
CA ALA A 175 17.27 -11.49 3.59
C ALA A 175 16.34 -11.13 2.43
N LYS A 176 15.27 -11.91 2.25
CA LYS A 176 14.20 -11.59 1.31
C LYS A 176 13.46 -10.39 1.84
N VAL A 177 13.10 -9.43 0.98
CA VAL A 177 11.98 -8.56 1.32
C VAL A 177 10.77 -9.45 1.39
N LYS A 178 10.43 -9.76 2.63
CA LYS A 178 9.14 -10.27 3.00
C LYS A 178 8.19 -9.09 2.84
N ASN A 179 7.52 -9.00 1.69
CA ASN A 179 6.17 -8.43 1.63
C ASN A 179 5.25 -9.41 2.37
N THR A 180 5.58 -9.72 3.62
CA THR A 180 4.78 -10.62 4.42
C THR A 180 3.65 -9.80 4.96
N ARG A 181 2.47 -10.29 4.63
CA ARG A 181 1.26 -10.07 5.37
C ARG A 181 1.52 -10.15 6.87
N ALA A 182 0.78 -9.35 7.63
CA ALA A 182 0.74 -9.49 9.06
C ALA A 182 0.37 -10.95 9.43
N THR A 183 1.06 -11.48 10.43
CA THR A 183 0.66 -12.71 11.10
C THR A 183 -0.68 -12.50 11.81
N MET A 184 -1.38 -13.58 12.19
CA MET A 184 -2.62 -13.42 12.97
C MET A 184 -2.37 -12.71 14.32
N ASN A 185 -1.21 -12.91 14.95
CA ASN A 185 -0.85 -12.18 16.17
C ASN A 185 -0.67 -10.67 15.92
N GLU A 186 -0.12 -10.29 14.77
CA GLU A 186 0.01 -8.88 14.37
C GLU A 186 -1.35 -8.27 13.95
N LEU A 187 -2.20 -9.03 13.25
CA LEU A 187 -3.57 -8.63 12.93
C LEU A 187 -4.43 -8.43 14.18
N ASN A 188 -4.21 -9.23 15.23
CA ASN A 188 -4.91 -9.07 16.51
C ASN A 188 -4.28 -8.00 17.41
N ASN A 189 -3.26 -7.27 16.95
CA ASN A 189 -2.59 -6.22 17.72
C ASN A 189 -2.95 -4.84 17.16
N LEU A 190 -3.92 -4.19 17.81
CA LEU A 190 -4.41 -2.87 17.38
C LEU A 190 -3.30 -1.82 17.30
N TYR A 191 -2.36 -1.77 18.25
CA TYR A 191 -1.24 -0.83 18.21
C TYR A 191 -0.35 -1.07 16.98
N TYR A 192 -0.07 -2.34 16.67
CA TYR A 192 0.64 -2.70 15.46
C TYR A 192 -0.11 -2.24 14.21
N LEU A 193 -1.42 -2.49 14.14
CA LEU A 193 -2.22 -2.10 12.98
C LEU A 193 -2.27 -0.59 12.78
N ARG A 194 -2.61 0.17 13.82
CA ARG A 194 -2.64 1.65 13.75
C ARG A 194 -1.31 2.26 13.35
N LYS A 195 -0.19 1.60 13.66
CA LYS A 195 1.15 2.07 13.32
C LYS A 195 1.60 1.67 11.92
N ASN A 196 1.19 0.49 11.44
CA ASN A 196 1.72 -0.11 10.21
C ASN A 196 0.77 -0.04 9.01
N TYR A 197 -0.52 0.20 9.26
CA TYR A 197 -1.56 0.34 8.24
C TYR A 197 -2.08 1.78 8.14
N ASP A 198 -1.42 2.75 8.77
CA ASP A 198 -1.82 4.18 8.75
C ASP A 198 -1.85 4.79 7.34
N THR A 199 -1.16 4.19 6.37
CA THR A 199 -1.23 4.58 4.96
C THR A 199 -2.53 4.14 4.28
N TYR A 200 -3.25 3.16 4.84
CA TYR A 200 -4.46 2.58 4.23
C TYR A 200 -5.70 2.80 5.09
N ILE A 201 -5.54 2.78 6.41
CA ILE A 201 -6.61 2.84 7.40
C ILE A 201 -6.61 4.22 8.04
N GLY A 202 -7.73 4.92 7.90
CA GLY A 202 -7.94 6.25 8.45
C GLY A 202 -7.89 6.26 9.98
N SER A 203 -7.53 7.41 10.53
CA SER A 203 -7.36 7.60 11.98
C SER A 203 -8.67 7.50 12.79
N MET A 204 -9.82 7.71 12.14
CA MET A 204 -11.15 7.66 12.76
C MET A 204 -11.90 6.33 12.55
N THR A 205 -11.35 5.40 11.77
CA THR A 205 -11.95 4.06 11.60
C THR A 205 -12.11 3.37 12.95
N PRO A 206 -13.25 2.76 13.30
CA PRO A 206 -13.41 2.10 14.60
C PRO A 206 -12.41 0.97 14.83
N ASP A 207 -11.90 0.85 16.06
CA ASP A 207 -10.89 -0.17 16.42
C ASP A 207 -11.33 -1.60 16.10
N GLU A 208 -12.62 -1.89 16.23
CA GLU A 208 -13.23 -3.19 15.93
C GLU A 208 -13.15 -3.59 14.45
N ASP A 209 -13.10 -2.60 13.54
CA ASP A 209 -13.01 -2.82 12.09
C ASP A 209 -11.55 -2.85 11.59
N VAL A 210 -10.61 -2.25 12.32
CA VAL A 210 -9.20 -2.14 11.89
C VAL A 210 -8.60 -3.51 11.55
N VAL A 211 -8.96 -4.55 12.31
CA VAL A 211 -8.47 -5.92 12.11
C VAL A 211 -8.91 -6.49 10.76
N ILE A 212 -10.21 -6.47 10.46
CA ILE A 212 -10.72 -7.03 9.21
C ILE A 212 -10.26 -6.20 8.01
N ILE A 213 -10.18 -4.87 8.16
CA ILE A 213 -9.74 -3.98 7.09
C ILE A 213 -8.26 -4.23 6.77
N ALA A 214 -7.41 -4.39 7.79
CA ALA A 214 -6.00 -4.75 7.59
C ALA A 214 -5.87 -6.12 6.89
N ASN A 215 -6.69 -7.10 7.28
CA ASN A 215 -6.69 -8.43 6.68
C ASN A 215 -7.15 -8.40 5.21
N ILE A 216 -8.19 -7.62 4.88
CA ILE A 216 -8.63 -7.37 3.49
C ILE A 216 -7.52 -6.67 2.71
N THR A 217 -6.89 -5.65 3.29
CA THR A 217 -5.78 -4.91 2.67
C THR A 217 -4.65 -5.86 2.29
N ASP A 218 -4.21 -6.69 3.24
CA ASP A 218 -3.20 -7.71 3.01
C ASP A 218 -3.63 -8.71 1.93
N CYS A 219 -4.89 -9.16 1.95
CA CYS A 219 -5.44 -10.07 0.94
C CYS A 219 -5.35 -9.50 -0.47
N LEU A 220 -5.77 -8.25 -0.67
CA LEU A 220 -5.76 -7.59 -1.99
C LEU A 220 -4.33 -7.40 -2.53
N TYR A 221 -3.38 -7.07 -1.65
CA TYR A 221 -1.98 -6.85 -2.01
C TYR A 221 -1.11 -8.11 -1.97
N ASP A 222 -1.69 -9.28 -1.66
CA ASP A 222 -1.00 -10.57 -1.69
C ASP A 222 -1.03 -11.18 -3.09
N MET A 223 0.13 -11.26 -3.75
CA MET A 223 0.28 -11.88 -5.07
C MET A 223 0.54 -13.40 -5.00
N SER A 224 0.70 -13.98 -3.80
CA SER A 224 0.94 -15.43 -3.65
C SER A 224 -0.30 -16.26 -3.96
N LYS A 225 -1.49 -15.66 -3.82
CA LYS A 225 -2.78 -16.25 -4.15
C LYS A 225 -3.49 -15.37 -5.16
N LYS A 226 -4.02 -16.02 -6.20
CA LYS A 226 -4.83 -15.39 -7.24
C LYS A 226 -6.15 -16.13 -7.34
N ILE A 227 -7.22 -15.38 -7.53
CA ILE A 227 -8.49 -15.99 -7.90
C ILE A 227 -8.36 -16.56 -9.33
N LYS A 228 -8.86 -17.78 -9.54
CA LYS A 228 -8.80 -18.45 -10.85
C LYS A 228 -9.95 -17.97 -11.73
N PRO A 229 -9.76 -17.98 -13.07
CA PRO A 229 -10.86 -17.72 -13.99
C PRO A 229 -12.04 -18.67 -13.71
N GLN A 230 -13.24 -18.11 -13.58
CA GLN A 230 -14.45 -18.86 -13.28
C GLN A 230 -15.70 -18.06 -13.66
N VAL A 231 -16.81 -18.77 -13.82
CA VAL A 231 -18.12 -18.18 -14.08
C VAL A 231 -18.80 -17.94 -12.74
N PHE A 232 -19.27 -16.71 -12.54
CA PHE A 232 -20.15 -16.31 -11.45
C PHE A 232 -21.57 -16.10 -11.97
N GLU A 233 -22.53 -15.89 -11.08
CA GLU A 233 -23.94 -15.77 -11.47
C GLU A 233 -24.18 -14.64 -12.49
N TYR A 234 -23.45 -13.51 -12.36
CA TYR A 234 -23.71 -12.28 -13.11
C TYR A 234 -22.51 -11.73 -13.90
N PHE A 235 -21.39 -12.44 -13.90
CA PHE A 235 -20.21 -12.10 -14.71
C PHE A 235 -19.29 -13.32 -14.85
N THR A 236 -18.41 -13.30 -15.84
CA THR A 236 -17.32 -14.27 -15.97
C THR A 236 -16.01 -13.59 -15.62
N LEU A 237 -15.27 -14.14 -14.65
CA LEU A 237 -13.90 -13.73 -14.37
C LEU A 237 -12.96 -14.36 -15.39
N LEU A 238 -12.27 -13.53 -16.17
CA LEU A 238 -11.31 -13.96 -17.18
C LEU A 238 -9.90 -14.10 -16.62
N ASP A 239 -9.45 -13.18 -15.77
CA ASP A 239 -8.10 -13.18 -15.21
C ASP A 239 -7.99 -12.34 -13.94
N ASP A 240 -7.10 -12.75 -13.04
CA ASP A 240 -6.58 -11.93 -11.95
C ASP A 240 -5.27 -11.28 -12.42
N CYS A 241 -5.42 -10.05 -12.92
CA CYS A 241 -4.38 -9.26 -13.56
C CYS A 241 -3.33 -8.72 -12.56
N GLY A 242 -3.47 -9.04 -11.26
CA GLY A 242 -2.55 -8.65 -10.20
C GLY A 242 -2.66 -7.19 -9.80
N ILE A 243 -1.62 -6.69 -9.14
CA ILE A 243 -1.58 -5.31 -8.64
C ILE A 243 -1.12 -4.36 -9.74
N ARG A 244 -1.92 -3.34 -10.05
CA ARG A 244 -1.60 -2.30 -11.04
C ARG A 244 -1.79 -0.92 -10.42
N ARG A 245 -0.95 0.04 -10.80
CA ARG A 245 -1.19 1.45 -10.47
C ARG A 245 -2.12 2.02 -11.54
N LYS A 246 -3.24 2.58 -11.12
CA LYS A 246 -4.25 3.14 -12.01
C LYS A 246 -4.74 4.48 -11.48
N GLU A 247 -5.15 5.32 -12.42
CA GLU A 247 -5.83 6.58 -12.15
C GLU A 247 -7.32 6.33 -12.37
N PHE A 248 -8.08 6.44 -11.29
CA PHE A 248 -9.53 6.34 -11.33
C PHE A 248 -10.11 7.63 -10.78
N GLY A 249 -11.15 8.14 -11.41
CA GLY A 249 -11.71 9.42 -11.02
C GLY A 249 -13.15 9.58 -11.45
N ASN A 250 -13.79 10.55 -10.81
CA ASN A 250 -15.07 11.12 -11.23
C ASN A 250 -14.86 12.63 -11.37
N PRO A 251 -15.85 13.42 -11.86
CA PRO A 251 -15.70 14.88 -11.96
C PRO A 251 -15.33 15.60 -10.65
N GLY A 252 -15.44 14.94 -9.49
CA GLY A 252 -15.03 15.45 -8.18
C GLY A 252 -13.58 15.14 -7.76
N GLY A 253 -12.78 14.42 -8.57
CA GLY A 253 -11.37 14.13 -8.26
C GLY A 253 -10.81 12.90 -9.00
N ILE A 254 -9.50 12.89 -9.22
CA ILE A 254 -8.72 11.76 -9.77
C ILE A 254 -7.84 11.21 -8.66
N TYR A 255 -7.94 9.90 -8.41
CA TYR A 255 -7.19 9.18 -7.40
C TYR A 255 -6.21 8.22 -8.08
N ASN A 256 -4.92 8.42 -7.84
CA ASN A 256 -3.86 7.54 -8.32
C ASN A 256 -3.44 6.59 -7.19
N SER A 257 -3.89 5.34 -7.24
CA SER A 257 -3.60 4.35 -6.20
C SER A 257 -3.20 3.00 -6.82
N LYS A 258 -2.75 2.07 -5.97
CA LYS A 258 -2.52 0.68 -6.36
C LYS A 258 -3.83 -0.09 -6.21
N TYR A 259 -4.18 -0.86 -7.21
CA TYR A 259 -5.40 -1.68 -7.22
C TYR A 259 -5.05 -3.13 -7.51
N ARG A 260 -5.74 -4.07 -6.84
CA ARG A 260 -5.84 -5.44 -7.34
C ARG A 260 -6.85 -5.44 -8.47
N VAL A 261 -6.43 -5.80 -9.69
CA VAL A 261 -7.25 -5.68 -10.89
C VAL A 261 -7.67 -7.06 -11.39
N LEU A 262 -8.97 -7.21 -11.62
CA LEU A 262 -9.58 -8.39 -12.24
C LEU A 262 -10.12 -8.01 -13.62
N SER A 263 -9.88 -8.85 -14.63
CA SER A 263 -10.53 -8.74 -15.93
C SER A 263 -11.77 -9.61 -15.93
N ILE A 264 -12.93 -9.03 -16.25
CA ILE A 264 -14.21 -9.75 -16.30
C ILE A 264 -14.94 -9.51 -17.63
N VAL A 265 -15.96 -10.32 -17.88
CA VAL A 265 -17.04 -10.05 -18.84
C VAL A 265 -18.33 -9.98 -18.04
N ASP A 266 -19.04 -8.86 -18.13
CA ASP A 266 -20.34 -8.71 -17.46
C ASP A 266 -21.45 -9.55 -18.14
N ASP A 267 -22.62 -9.61 -17.52
CA ASP A 267 -23.78 -10.33 -18.05
C ASP A 267 -24.34 -9.78 -19.38
N CYS A 268 -23.87 -8.61 -19.82
CA CYS A 268 -24.18 -8.01 -21.12
C CYS A 268 -23.11 -8.34 -22.18
N GLY A 269 -22.12 -9.18 -21.86
CA GLY A 269 -21.03 -9.55 -22.76
C GLY A 269 -19.93 -8.50 -22.90
N ARG A 270 -19.92 -7.45 -22.07
CA ARG A 270 -18.91 -6.38 -22.14
C ARG A 270 -17.71 -6.74 -21.30
N LYS A 271 -16.53 -6.66 -21.91
CA LYS A 271 -15.26 -6.84 -21.19
C LYS A 271 -14.94 -5.57 -20.38
N CYS A 272 -14.64 -5.73 -19.10
CA CYS A 272 -14.23 -4.62 -18.24
C CYS A 272 -13.15 -5.05 -17.24
N GLU A 273 -12.42 -4.06 -16.71
CA GLU A 273 -11.46 -4.25 -15.62
C GLU A 273 -12.07 -3.72 -14.32
N VAL A 274 -12.10 -4.55 -13.28
CA VAL A 274 -12.53 -4.18 -11.94
C VAL A 274 -11.32 -4.07 -11.01
N GLY A 275 -11.11 -2.90 -10.43
CA GLY A 275 -10.01 -2.63 -9.50
C GLY A 275 -10.50 -2.50 -8.06
N PHE A 276 -9.76 -3.09 -7.12
CA PHE A 276 -9.98 -2.96 -5.67
C PHE A 276 -8.80 -2.30 -4.98
N SER A 277 -9.08 -1.30 -4.14
CA SER A 277 -8.09 -0.74 -3.20
C SER A 277 -8.73 -0.41 -1.86
N ILE A 278 -7.94 -0.51 -0.80
CA ILE A 278 -8.26 0.08 0.51
C ILE A 278 -7.48 1.38 0.61
N ASP A 279 -8.16 2.46 0.97
CA ASP A 279 -7.56 3.78 1.15
C ASP A 279 -8.34 4.58 2.19
N HIS A 280 -7.68 5.59 2.76
CA HIS A 280 -8.33 6.52 3.67
C HIS A 280 -8.97 7.70 2.93
N ILE A 281 -10.07 8.21 3.47
CA ILE A 281 -10.76 9.40 3.02
C ILE A 281 -10.33 10.54 3.95
N TYR A 282 -9.52 11.47 3.42
CA TYR A 282 -9.00 12.65 4.13
C TYR A 282 -8.27 12.33 5.45
N ASP A 283 -7.48 11.25 5.49
CA ASP A 283 -6.79 10.70 6.68
C ASP A 283 -7.73 10.28 7.84
N GLU A 284 -9.05 10.33 7.65
CA GLU A 284 -10.05 10.11 8.70
C GLU A 284 -10.72 8.75 8.56
N LYS A 285 -11.50 8.54 7.51
CA LYS A 285 -12.29 7.32 7.33
C LYS A 285 -11.60 6.31 6.42
N THR A 286 -11.95 5.03 6.46
CA THR A 286 -11.44 4.03 5.52
C THR A 286 -12.51 3.58 4.53
N ALA A 287 -12.11 3.38 3.26
CA ALA A 287 -13.00 2.86 2.24
C ALA A 287 -12.37 1.76 1.39
N LEU A 288 -13.20 0.77 1.05
CA LEU A 288 -12.98 -0.13 -0.08
C LEU A 288 -13.45 0.57 -1.35
N ASN A 289 -12.50 0.95 -2.18
CA ASN A 289 -12.75 1.55 -3.47
C ASN A 289 -12.83 0.44 -4.53
N VAL A 290 -13.96 0.38 -5.23
CA VAL A 290 -14.18 -0.46 -6.39
C VAL A 290 -14.30 0.42 -7.61
N ALA A 291 -13.39 0.23 -8.56
CA ALA A 291 -13.36 0.97 -9.80
C ALA A 291 -13.67 0.02 -10.96
N ILE A 292 -14.40 0.53 -11.97
CA ILE A 292 -14.70 -0.21 -13.19
C ILE A 292 -14.15 0.62 -14.36
N ASN A 293 -13.22 0.03 -15.13
CA ASN A 293 -12.51 0.64 -16.25
C ASN A 293 -11.69 1.90 -15.88
N GLN A 294 -12.31 3.09 -15.84
CA GLN A 294 -11.64 4.37 -15.56
C GLN A 294 -12.39 5.24 -14.53
N HIS A 295 -13.52 4.77 -13.99
CA HIS A 295 -14.31 5.52 -13.00
C HIS A 295 -14.53 4.75 -11.70
N HIS A 296 -14.82 5.48 -10.62
CA HIS A 296 -15.15 4.90 -9.31
C HIS A 296 -16.61 4.45 -9.26
N ALA A 297 -16.85 3.14 -9.35
CA ALA A 297 -18.18 2.55 -9.29
C ALA A 297 -18.74 2.56 -7.86
N LEU A 298 -17.89 2.26 -6.86
CA LEU A 298 -18.27 2.24 -5.46
C LEU A 298 -17.12 2.72 -4.58
N GLN A 299 -17.39 3.69 -3.72
CA GLN A 299 -16.56 4.01 -2.56
C GLN A 299 -17.33 3.52 -1.33
N TYR A 300 -16.95 2.36 -0.82
CA TYR A 300 -17.63 1.71 0.29
C TYR A 300 -16.90 2.03 1.59
N VAL A 301 -17.42 3.01 2.34
CA VAL A 301 -16.88 3.39 3.66
C VAL A 301 -17.06 2.23 4.62
N LEU A 302 -15.97 1.67 5.13
CA LEU A 302 -15.96 0.48 5.95
C LEU A 302 -16.34 0.78 7.41
N ASP A 303 -15.96 1.96 7.88
CA ASP A 303 -16.04 2.46 9.27
C ASP A 303 -17.40 2.43 9.95
N ASP A 304 -18.50 2.21 9.23
CA ASP A 304 -19.86 2.24 9.79
C ASP A 304 -20.79 1.21 9.12
N LYS A 305 -20.21 0.18 8.47
CA LYS A 305 -20.94 -0.69 7.53
C LYS A 305 -20.68 -2.19 7.70
N SER A 306 -19.71 -2.58 8.52
CA SER A 306 -19.59 -3.95 9.04
C SER A 306 -20.50 -4.12 10.26
N ILE A 307 -21.16 -5.26 10.34
CA ILE A 307 -21.79 -5.76 11.56
C ILE A 307 -20.87 -6.85 12.10
N LEU A 308 -20.23 -6.59 13.25
CA LEU A 308 -19.39 -7.57 13.93
C LEU A 308 -20.27 -8.51 14.75
N ILE A 309 -20.22 -9.79 14.39
CA ILE A 309 -20.94 -10.88 15.02
C ILE A 309 -19.90 -11.80 15.70
N ASN A 310 -20.18 -12.18 16.95
CA ASN A 310 -19.34 -13.09 17.74
C ASN A 310 -17.85 -12.65 17.89
N GLY A 311 -17.54 -11.38 17.65
CA GLY A 311 -16.20 -10.80 17.81
C GLY A 311 -15.19 -11.11 16.70
N PHE A 312 -15.58 -11.85 15.66
CA PHE A 312 -14.68 -12.18 14.53
C PHE A 312 -15.38 -12.36 13.18
N GLU A 313 -16.70 -12.35 13.12
CA GLU A 313 -17.45 -12.46 11.87
C GLU A 313 -17.95 -11.07 11.45
N TYR A 314 -17.56 -10.62 10.26
CA TYR A 314 -17.86 -9.28 9.76
C TYR A 314 -18.83 -9.38 8.60
N THR A 315 -20.04 -8.87 8.81
CA THR A 315 -21.08 -8.82 7.78
C THR A 315 -21.11 -7.44 7.15
N PHE A 316 -20.88 -7.36 5.83
CA PHE A 316 -20.83 -6.12 5.07
C PHE A 316 -22.16 -5.83 4.41
N VAL A 317 -22.78 -4.70 4.78
CA VAL A 317 -24.08 -4.28 4.25
C VAL A 317 -24.02 -2.88 3.65
N HIS A 318 -24.98 -2.57 2.78
CA HIS A 318 -25.12 -1.25 2.20
C HIS A 318 -26.58 -0.78 2.14
N SER A 319 -26.80 0.52 2.38
CA SER A 319 -28.15 1.10 2.43
C SER A 319 -28.80 1.29 1.05
N GLY A 320 -27.97 1.33 0.00
CA GLY A 320 -28.38 1.67 -1.36
C GLY A 320 -28.20 3.15 -1.70
N LYS A 321 -27.68 3.97 -0.78
CA LYS A 321 -27.34 5.38 -1.07
C LYS A 321 -26.41 5.45 -2.30
N ILE A 322 -26.75 6.32 -3.25
CA ILE A 322 -26.04 6.42 -4.52
C ILE A 322 -26.05 7.85 -5.04
N ALA A 323 -24.91 8.30 -5.52
CA ALA A 323 -24.79 9.53 -6.30
C ALA A 323 -24.86 9.21 -7.80
N VAL A 324 -25.55 10.05 -8.56
CA VAL A 324 -25.77 9.96 -10.01
C VAL A 324 -25.10 11.12 -10.76
N GLY A 325 -23.91 11.51 -10.31
CA GLY A 325 -23.11 12.59 -10.92
C GLY A 325 -23.78 13.96 -10.74
N ARG A 326 -23.92 14.72 -11.83
CA ARG A 326 -24.55 16.06 -11.81
C ARG A 326 -26.03 16.03 -11.43
N GLY A 327 -26.69 14.87 -11.51
CA GLY A 327 -28.07 14.68 -11.06
C GLY A 327 -28.23 14.58 -9.54
N GLY A 328 -27.15 14.73 -8.77
CA GLY A 328 -27.19 14.65 -7.31
C GLY A 328 -27.35 13.22 -6.79
N SER A 329 -28.28 13.03 -5.86
CA SER A 329 -28.54 11.73 -5.21
C SER A 329 -29.63 10.95 -5.95
N GLY A 330 -29.37 9.67 -6.23
CA GLY A 330 -30.38 8.76 -6.77
C GLY A 330 -31.34 8.24 -5.71
N LYS A 331 -32.53 7.80 -6.13
CA LYS A 331 -33.52 7.23 -5.20
C LYS A 331 -33.14 5.80 -4.82
N VAL A 332 -33.00 5.56 -3.52
CA VAL A 332 -32.67 4.23 -2.98
C VAL A 332 -33.71 3.17 -3.35
N SER A 333 -34.99 3.54 -3.37
CA SER A 333 -36.09 2.62 -3.74
C SER A 333 -35.95 2.12 -5.18
N GLU A 334 -35.66 3.01 -6.13
CA GLU A 334 -35.49 2.67 -7.55
C GLU A 334 -34.25 1.79 -7.75
N LEU A 335 -33.13 2.08 -7.08
CA LEU A 335 -31.96 1.20 -7.13
C LEU A 335 -32.28 -0.19 -6.57
N LYS A 336 -32.98 -0.28 -5.43
CA LYS A 336 -33.37 -1.56 -4.83
C LYS A 336 -34.35 -2.33 -5.72
N GLU A 337 -35.25 -1.66 -6.42
CA GLU A 337 -36.14 -2.28 -7.39
C GLU A 337 -35.38 -2.85 -8.57
N LEU A 338 -34.42 -2.10 -9.14
CA LEU A 338 -33.53 -2.61 -10.18
C LEU A 338 -32.75 -3.85 -9.69
N ILE A 339 -32.24 -3.83 -8.45
CA ILE A 339 -31.55 -4.97 -7.84
C ILE A 339 -32.47 -6.17 -7.70
N LYS A 340 -33.71 -5.99 -7.22
CA LYS A 340 -34.67 -7.11 -7.12
C LYS A 340 -34.96 -7.74 -8.48
N ASN A 341 -35.02 -6.93 -9.53
CA ASN A 341 -35.35 -7.41 -10.88
C ASN A 341 -34.16 -8.12 -11.56
N ARG A 342 -32.93 -7.66 -11.33
CA ARG A 342 -31.74 -8.20 -12.01
C ARG A 342 -30.92 -9.17 -11.15
N TYR A 343 -30.70 -8.83 -9.89
CA TYR A 343 -29.78 -9.52 -8.97
C TYR A 343 -30.42 -9.73 -7.59
N PRO A 344 -31.54 -10.47 -7.49
CA PRO A 344 -32.34 -10.57 -6.27
C PRO A 344 -31.55 -11.09 -5.06
N ASN A 345 -30.55 -11.94 -5.29
CA ASN A 345 -29.70 -12.55 -4.26
C ASN A 345 -28.85 -11.52 -3.47
N LEU A 346 -28.72 -10.28 -3.97
CA LEU A 346 -28.05 -9.20 -3.25
C LEU A 346 -28.90 -8.60 -2.11
N ILE A 347 -30.23 -8.80 -2.10
CA ILE A 347 -31.11 -8.24 -1.07
C ILE A 347 -31.59 -9.32 -0.11
N ILE A 348 -31.27 -9.14 1.18
CA ILE A 348 -31.74 -9.98 2.28
C ILE A 348 -32.51 -9.09 3.26
N ASN A 349 -33.78 -9.40 3.53
CA ASN A 349 -34.64 -8.65 4.46
C ASN A 349 -34.59 -7.13 4.24
N THR A 350 -34.65 -6.70 2.97
CA THR A 350 -34.56 -5.30 2.49
C THR A 350 -33.17 -4.65 2.49
N THR A 351 -32.15 -5.31 3.05
CA THR A 351 -30.77 -4.82 3.12
C THR A 351 -29.94 -5.36 1.97
N ILE A 352 -29.08 -4.53 1.38
CA ILE A 352 -28.13 -5.00 0.36
C ILE A 352 -26.97 -5.66 1.12
N MET A 353 -26.83 -6.96 0.96
CA MET A 353 -25.83 -7.79 1.62
C MET A 353 -24.65 -8.00 0.67
N LEU A 354 -23.48 -7.47 1.04
CA LEU A 354 -22.24 -7.55 0.24
C LEU A 354 -21.36 -8.74 0.62
N GLY A 355 -21.65 -9.42 1.73
CA GLY A 355 -21.02 -10.68 2.11
C GLY A 355 -20.61 -10.70 3.57
N THR A 356 -20.07 -11.84 3.99
CA THR A 356 -19.59 -12.07 5.35
C THR A 356 -18.17 -12.60 5.27
N LEU A 357 -17.26 -12.03 6.07
CA LEU A 357 -15.88 -12.47 6.17
C LEU A 357 -15.54 -12.83 7.61
N VAL A 358 -14.77 -13.89 7.79
CA VAL A 358 -14.29 -14.33 9.10
C VAL A 358 -12.87 -13.78 9.32
N GLY A 359 -12.70 -12.98 10.36
CA GLY A 359 -11.46 -12.28 10.70
C GLY A 359 -10.51 -13.04 11.63
N ASN A 360 -10.83 -14.29 12.01
CA ASN A 360 -9.98 -15.10 12.89
C ASN A 360 -8.89 -15.91 12.14
N ASP A 361 -8.86 -15.83 10.81
CA ASP A 361 -7.78 -16.34 9.97
C ASP A 361 -7.48 -15.34 8.83
N ARG A 362 -6.35 -15.53 8.15
CA ARG A 362 -5.93 -14.71 7.03
C ARG A 362 -6.82 -14.94 5.82
N LEU A 363 -7.32 -13.86 5.24
CA LEU A 363 -8.11 -13.88 4.02
C LEU A 363 -7.22 -14.11 2.79
N TYR A 364 -7.64 -14.87 1.80
CA TYR A 364 -6.89 -15.02 0.55
C TYR A 364 -7.82 -14.79 -0.64
N MET A 365 -7.26 -14.30 -1.75
CA MET A 365 -8.04 -14.03 -2.97
C MET A 365 -8.80 -15.27 -3.48
N ASP A 366 -8.31 -16.47 -3.19
CA ASP A 366 -8.90 -17.75 -3.59
C ASP A 366 -9.68 -18.46 -2.45
N SER A 367 -9.83 -17.83 -1.28
CA SER A 367 -10.65 -18.42 -0.21
C SER A 367 -12.14 -18.28 -0.52
N LYS A 368 -12.93 -19.30 -0.18
CA LYS A 368 -14.37 -19.37 -0.53
C LYS A 368 -15.14 -18.12 -0.09
N ASP A 369 -14.92 -17.67 1.15
CA ASP A 369 -15.65 -16.53 1.71
C ASP A 369 -15.25 -15.22 1.03
N PHE A 370 -13.96 -15.06 0.71
CA PHE A 370 -13.48 -13.86 0.01
C PHE A 370 -13.92 -13.84 -1.46
N VAL A 371 -13.96 -14.99 -2.12
CA VAL A 371 -14.51 -15.16 -3.47
C VAL A 371 -16.00 -14.80 -3.50
N SER A 372 -16.77 -15.25 -2.51
CA SER A 372 -18.20 -14.89 -2.35
C SER A 372 -18.39 -13.39 -2.10
N PHE A 373 -17.55 -12.79 -1.25
CA PHE A 373 -17.54 -11.34 -1.04
C PHE A 373 -17.22 -10.57 -2.32
N LEU A 374 -16.21 -11.01 -3.10
CA LEU A 374 -15.85 -10.42 -4.39
C LEU A 374 -17.01 -10.51 -5.40
N GLU A 375 -17.67 -11.67 -5.52
CA GLU A 375 -18.83 -11.84 -6.40
C GLU A 375 -19.93 -10.81 -6.10
N ARG A 376 -20.30 -10.70 -4.82
CA ARG A 376 -21.38 -9.81 -4.39
C ARG A 376 -21.02 -8.34 -4.59
N ILE A 377 -19.80 -7.92 -4.24
CA ILE A 377 -19.39 -6.52 -4.38
C ILE A 377 -19.17 -6.11 -5.85
N ILE A 378 -18.69 -7.02 -6.72
CA ILE A 378 -18.59 -6.79 -8.17
C ILE A 378 -19.99 -6.62 -8.76
N THR A 379 -20.88 -7.57 -8.48
CA THR A 379 -22.28 -7.52 -8.93
C THR A 379 -22.95 -6.23 -8.48
N TYR A 380 -22.75 -5.84 -7.21
CA TYR A 380 -23.30 -4.60 -6.68
C TYR A 380 -22.70 -3.36 -7.36
N SER A 381 -21.41 -3.39 -7.74
CA SER A 381 -20.78 -2.28 -8.45
C SER A 381 -21.29 -2.14 -9.88
N LEU A 382 -21.50 -3.27 -10.59
CA LEU A 382 -22.05 -3.30 -11.95
C LEU A 382 -23.47 -2.72 -12.01
N ILE A 383 -24.36 -3.13 -11.10
CA ILE A 383 -25.75 -2.62 -11.10
C ILE A 383 -25.85 -1.14 -10.72
N ARG A 384 -24.92 -0.65 -9.88
CA ARG A 384 -24.86 0.79 -9.56
C ARG A 384 -24.51 1.60 -10.79
N ASP A 385 -23.59 1.12 -11.63
CA ASP A 385 -23.24 1.80 -12.88
C ASP A 385 -24.37 1.75 -13.90
N GLU A 386 -25.07 0.61 -14.00
CA GLU A 386 -26.29 0.52 -14.80
C GLU A 386 -27.33 1.55 -14.37
N TYR A 387 -27.62 1.64 -13.06
CA TYR A 387 -28.56 2.62 -12.53
C TYR A 387 -28.16 4.06 -12.90
N ARG A 388 -26.86 4.41 -12.77
CA ARG A 388 -26.35 5.74 -13.17
C ARG A 388 -26.52 6.01 -14.67
N ASN A 389 -26.32 5.00 -15.51
CA ASN A 389 -26.50 5.11 -16.96
C ASN A 389 -27.97 5.31 -17.34
N LEU A 390 -28.89 4.60 -16.67
CA LEU A 390 -30.33 4.78 -16.84
C LEU A 390 -30.73 6.23 -16.50
N LYS A 391 -30.29 6.74 -15.34
CA LYS A 391 -30.57 8.14 -14.93
C LYS A 391 -29.97 9.18 -15.86
N SER A 392 -28.75 8.96 -16.32
CA SER A 392 -28.11 9.86 -17.29
C SER A 392 -28.88 9.90 -18.62
N SER A 393 -29.48 8.77 -19.03
CA SER A 393 -30.26 8.67 -20.26
C SER A 393 -31.64 9.32 -20.13
N GLU A 394 -32.32 9.14 -18.99
CA GLU A 394 -33.58 9.83 -18.67
C GLU A 394 -33.41 11.35 -18.70
N SER A 395 -32.35 11.88 -18.08
CA SER A 395 -32.08 13.32 -18.08
C SER A 395 -31.83 13.88 -19.48
N ARG A 396 -31.13 13.14 -20.36
CA ARG A 396 -30.93 13.57 -21.76
C ARG A 396 -32.24 13.61 -22.55
N LYS A 397 -33.11 12.60 -22.38
CA LYS A 397 -34.43 12.58 -23.03
C LYS A 397 -35.33 13.71 -22.54
N ALA A 398 -35.30 14.05 -21.25
CA ALA A 398 -36.07 15.15 -20.69
C ALA A 398 -35.64 16.52 -21.25
N VAL A 399 -34.33 16.76 -21.42
CA VAL A 399 -33.80 18.01 -22.00
C VAL A 399 -34.17 18.16 -23.48
N ILE A 400 -34.17 17.06 -24.24
CA ILE A 400 -34.58 17.09 -25.65
C ILE A 400 -36.08 17.40 -25.79
N ASN A 401 -36.91 16.85 -24.90
CA ASN A 401 -38.36 17.08 -24.93
C ASN A 401 -38.80 18.47 -24.44
N THR A 402 -37.94 19.25 -23.78
CA THR A 402 -38.23 20.64 -23.37
C THR A 402 -37.70 21.69 -24.35
N GLN A 403 -36.98 21.26 -25.40
CA GLN A 403 -36.45 22.12 -26.47
C GLN A 403 -37.25 22.03 -27.78
N ASN A 404 -38.22 21.13 -27.84
CA ASN A 404 -39.28 21.05 -28.86
C ASN A 404 -40.59 21.54 -28.25
#